data_AF-A0A161MTK1-F1
#
_entry.id   AF-A0A161MTK1-F1
#
_cell.length_a   1.000
_cell.length_b   1.000
_cell.length_c   1.000
_cell.angle_alpha   90.00
_cell.angle_beta   90.00
_cell.angle_gamma   90.00
#
_symmetry.space_group_name_H-M   'P 1'
#
loop_
_entity.id
_entity.type
_entity.pdbx_description
1 polymer ?
#
loop_
_entity_poly.entity_id
_entity_poly.type
_entity_poly.pdbx_seq_one_letter_code
_entity_poly.pdbx_strand_id
1 'polypeptide(L)'
;MLFNAINQSYFGLFFGRQAVQARNFNYAKFPIRPFTVGRIPRQKVEQETSEESVGDKKDRIEEVPVETSIRYLKSTAYHTTYGDEPVWKQYRRNHKGAFPPLKTRKTCIRAGKISTGNPCPICRDEYLVLKAENVELLKQFISPHTGATLSSSVTGICQKRHKELLVAIEIAKDRGLITFDV
;
A
#
# COMPACT_ATOMS: atom_id res chain seq x y z
N MET A 1 1.36 -28.18 85.01
CA MET A 1 -0.10 -27.99 84.94
C MET A 1 -0.37 -27.33 83.58
N LEU A 2 -0.68 -28.10 82.53
CA LEU A 2 -2.06 -28.45 82.08
C LEU A 2 -2.82 -27.15 81.74
N PHE A 3 -3.21 -26.79 80.51
CA PHE A 3 -4.06 -27.44 79.49
C PHE A 3 -3.85 -26.69 78.14
N ASN A 4 -3.67 -27.30 76.96
CA ASN A 4 -4.63 -27.99 76.07
C ASN A 4 -5.87 -27.17 75.62
N ALA A 5 -5.98 -26.89 74.30
CA ALA A 5 -7.19 -26.96 73.44
C ALA A 5 -6.89 -26.32 72.05
N ILE A 6 -6.79 -27.06 70.93
CA ILE A 6 -7.84 -27.60 70.04
C ILE A 6 -8.46 -26.57 69.07
N ASN A 7 -8.24 -26.85 67.78
CA ASN A 7 -9.06 -26.61 66.57
C ASN A 7 -10.32 -25.73 66.64
N GLN A 8 -10.46 -24.84 65.64
CA GLN A 8 -11.59 -24.91 64.71
C GLN A 8 -11.29 -24.15 63.40
N SER A 9 -11.27 -24.90 62.31
CA SER A 9 -11.58 -24.46 60.94
C SER A 9 -12.94 -23.75 60.90
N TYR A 10 -13.14 -22.74 60.04
CA TYR A 10 -14.27 -22.65 59.10
C TYR A 10 -14.13 -21.42 58.16
N PHE A 11 -14.41 -21.70 56.88
CA PHE A 11 -14.63 -20.85 55.72
C PHE A 11 -15.12 -19.41 55.95
N GLY A 12 -14.57 -18.47 55.16
CA GLY A 12 -15.14 -17.13 54.96
C GLY A 12 -14.49 -16.38 53.78
N LEU A 13 -15.06 -16.56 52.58
CA LEU A 13 -14.77 -15.77 51.38
C LEU A 13 -15.13 -14.29 51.62
N PHE A 14 -14.19 -13.36 51.46
CA PHE A 14 -14.54 -11.96 51.19
C PHE A 14 -13.54 -11.32 50.22
N PHE A 15 -14.03 -11.11 49.00
CA PHE A 15 -13.44 -10.24 47.98
C PHE A 15 -13.44 -8.79 48.50
N GLY A 16 -12.28 -8.29 48.93
CA GLY A 16 -12.04 -6.87 49.18
C GLY A 16 -11.57 -6.16 47.92
N ARG A 17 -12.51 -5.65 47.13
CA ARG A 17 -12.28 -4.78 45.96
C ARG A 17 -11.68 -3.45 46.44
N GLN A 18 -10.39 -3.20 46.23
CA GLN A 18 -9.85 -1.85 46.41
C GLN A 18 -10.42 -0.94 45.30
N ALA A 19 -11.12 0.12 45.73
CA ALA A 19 -11.67 1.14 44.87
C ALA A 19 -10.54 2.03 44.31
N VAL A 20 -10.36 2.01 42.99
CA VAL A 20 -9.51 2.99 42.29
C VAL A 20 -10.26 4.31 42.28
N GLN A 21 -9.70 5.34 42.92
CA GLN A 21 -10.23 6.71 42.91
C GLN A 21 -10.31 7.25 41.48
N ALA A 22 -11.52 7.62 41.07
CA ALA A 22 -11.75 8.31 39.81
C ALA A 22 -11.18 9.73 39.88
N ARG A 23 -10.24 10.05 38.97
CA ARG A 23 -9.79 11.43 38.76
C ARG A 23 -10.89 12.19 38.01
N ASN A 24 -11.41 13.25 38.62
CA ASN A 24 -12.36 14.17 38.00
C ASN A 24 -11.69 14.92 36.84
N PHE A 25 -12.00 14.53 35.60
CA PHE A 25 -11.76 15.38 34.44
C PHE A 25 -12.94 16.34 34.29
N ASN A 26 -12.72 17.61 34.61
CA ASN A 26 -13.65 18.69 34.34
C ASN A 26 -13.79 18.89 32.83
N TYR A 27 -14.91 18.42 32.26
CA TYR A 27 -15.30 18.81 30.91
C TYR A 27 -16.05 20.14 30.96
N ALA A 28 -15.40 21.21 30.49
CA ALA A 28 -16.07 22.48 30.27
C ALA A 28 -17.21 22.29 29.24
N LYS A 29 -18.44 22.66 29.63
CA LYS A 29 -19.61 22.65 28.75
C LYS A 29 -19.44 23.73 27.68
N PHE A 30 -19.14 23.32 26.45
CA PHE A 30 -19.22 24.21 25.29
C PHE A 30 -20.68 24.54 24.99
N PRO A 31 -21.06 25.83 24.80
CA PRO A 31 -22.44 26.19 24.48
C PRO A 31 -22.77 25.79 23.04
N ILE A 32 -23.82 24.98 22.87
CA ILE A 32 -24.39 24.63 21.56
C ILE A 32 -25.12 25.86 21.03
N ARG A 33 -24.62 26.47 19.94
CA ARG A 33 -25.35 27.53 19.24
C ARG A 33 -26.51 26.90 18.45
N PRO A 34 -27.76 27.38 18.56
CA PRO A 34 -28.86 26.86 17.76
C PRO A 34 -28.62 27.19 16.28
N PHE A 35 -28.70 26.19 15.43
CA PHE A 35 -28.58 26.32 13.99
C PHE A 35 -29.84 26.99 13.43
N THR A 36 -29.82 28.31 13.26
CA THR A 36 -30.87 29.01 12.53
C THR A 36 -30.64 28.79 11.03
N VAL A 37 -31.61 28.15 10.36
CA VAL A 37 -31.61 27.98 8.90
C VAL A 37 -31.91 29.33 8.26
N GLY A 38 -30.89 30.18 8.14
CA GLY A 38 -30.95 31.37 7.30
C GLY A 38 -30.93 30.95 5.84
N ARG A 39 -32.01 31.26 5.10
CA ARG A 39 -32.09 31.06 3.64
C ARG A 39 -31.15 32.07 2.97
N ILE A 40 -29.92 31.65 2.65
CA ILE A 40 -29.01 32.44 1.80
C ILE A 40 -29.60 32.44 0.38
N PRO A 41 -29.93 33.60 -0.22
CA PRO A 41 -30.41 33.63 -1.59
C PRO A 41 -29.29 33.20 -2.54
N ARG A 42 -29.58 32.20 -3.37
CA ARG A 42 -28.68 31.65 -4.39
C ARG A 42 -28.60 32.65 -5.54
N GLN A 43 -27.49 33.39 -5.67
CA GLN A 43 -27.21 34.13 -6.91
C GLN A 43 -26.84 33.11 -8.00
N LYS A 44 -27.61 33.13 -9.10
CA LYS A 44 -27.40 32.28 -10.27
C LYS A 44 -26.32 32.93 -11.12
N VAL A 45 -25.08 32.43 -11.02
CA VAL A 45 -24.03 32.74 -11.99
C VAL A 45 -24.11 31.69 -13.08
N GLU A 46 -24.52 32.12 -14.27
CA GLU A 46 -24.56 31.29 -15.48
C GLU A 46 -23.13 31.24 -16.03
N GLN A 47 -22.48 30.09 -15.89
CA GLN A 47 -21.27 29.73 -16.61
C GLN A 47 -21.62 28.57 -17.54
N GLU A 48 -21.55 28.84 -18.84
CA GLU A 48 -21.61 27.85 -19.90
C GLU A 48 -20.41 26.91 -19.75
N THR A 49 -20.63 25.72 -19.19
CA THR A 49 -19.65 24.64 -19.23
C THR A 49 -20.02 23.71 -20.37
N SER A 50 -19.23 23.74 -21.44
CA SER A 50 -19.18 22.70 -22.46
C SER A 50 -19.10 21.33 -21.79
N GLU A 51 -20.12 20.50 -22.04
CA GLU A 51 -20.20 19.13 -21.55
C GLU A 51 -19.17 18.25 -22.27
N GLU A 52 -17.90 18.35 -21.88
CA GLU A 52 -17.00 17.23 -22.02
C GLU A 52 -17.33 16.25 -20.90
N SER A 53 -17.83 15.06 -21.27
CA SER A 53 -18.03 13.97 -20.33
C SER A 53 -16.73 13.73 -19.59
N VAL A 54 -16.69 14.07 -18.30
CA VAL A 54 -15.57 13.77 -17.42
C VAL A 54 -15.49 12.25 -17.31
N GLY A 55 -14.79 11.63 -18.26
CA GLY A 55 -14.45 10.21 -18.22
C GLY A 55 -13.77 9.91 -16.89
N ASP A 56 -14.04 8.73 -16.34
CA ASP A 56 -13.52 8.27 -15.07
C ASP A 56 -12.01 8.55 -14.96
N LYS A 57 -11.63 9.61 -14.23
CA LYS A 57 -10.22 10.09 -14.01
C LYS A 57 -9.29 9.04 -13.36
N LYS A 58 -9.79 7.82 -13.18
CA LYS A 58 -9.18 6.70 -12.50
C LYS A 58 -8.45 5.74 -13.45
N ASP A 59 -8.77 5.77 -14.75
CA ASP A 59 -8.22 4.81 -15.72
C ASP A 59 -7.10 5.45 -16.55
N ARG A 60 -5.92 5.56 -15.92
CA ARG A 60 -4.66 6.06 -16.52
C ARG A 60 -3.84 4.89 -17.07
N ILE A 61 -4.31 4.28 -18.14
CA ILE A 61 -3.56 3.22 -18.82
C ILE A 61 -3.42 3.67 -20.26
N GLU A 62 -2.42 4.50 -20.51
CA GLU A 62 -1.91 4.79 -21.84
C GLU A 62 -0.65 3.94 -22.08
N GLU A 63 -0.33 3.75 -23.36
CA GLU A 63 0.87 3.01 -23.74
C GLU A 63 2.07 3.96 -23.71
N VAL A 64 2.79 3.98 -22.59
CA VAL A 64 3.99 4.80 -22.43
C VAL A 64 5.18 4.16 -23.14
N PRO A 65 5.91 4.90 -24.01
CA PRO A 65 7.10 4.39 -24.67
C PRO A 65 8.28 4.24 -23.69
N VAL A 66 9.25 3.39 -24.05
CA VAL A 66 10.34 2.98 -23.15
C VAL A 66 11.27 4.15 -22.82
N GLU A 67 11.50 5.03 -23.78
CA GLU A 67 12.36 6.21 -23.65
C GLU A 67 11.82 7.17 -22.59
N THR A 68 10.49 7.34 -22.54
CA THR A 68 9.82 8.15 -21.52
C THR A 68 9.99 7.52 -20.14
N SER A 69 9.89 6.19 -20.03
CA SER A 69 10.13 5.46 -18.78
C SER A 69 11.57 5.66 -18.27
N ILE A 70 12.56 5.57 -19.15
CA ILE A 70 13.97 5.79 -18.79
C ILE A 70 14.20 7.24 -18.35
N ARG A 71 13.59 8.21 -19.05
CA ARG A 71 13.66 9.63 -18.66
C ARG A 71 13.00 9.86 -17.31
N TYR A 72 11.89 9.17 -17.03
CA TYR A 72 11.18 9.28 -15.77
C TYR A 72 12.02 8.80 -14.58
N LEU A 73 12.74 7.68 -14.69
CA LEU A 73 13.62 7.18 -13.62
C LEU A 73 14.72 8.17 -13.24
N LYS A 74 15.20 8.97 -14.20
CA LYS A 74 16.21 10.02 -14.00
C LYS A 74 15.62 11.35 -13.52
N SER A 75 14.30 11.46 -13.48
CA SER A 75 13.61 12.70 -13.12
C SER A 75 13.61 12.94 -11.61
N THR A 76 13.50 14.21 -11.21
CA THR A 76 13.33 14.58 -9.81
C THR A 76 12.03 14.02 -9.22
N ALA A 77 10.98 13.89 -10.02
CA ALA A 77 9.69 13.34 -9.59
C ALA A 77 9.79 11.88 -9.11
N TYR A 78 10.57 11.05 -9.81
CA TYR A 78 10.84 9.68 -9.39
C TYR A 78 11.61 9.64 -8.07
N HIS A 79 12.68 10.44 -7.96
CA HIS A 79 13.47 10.52 -6.74
C HIS A 79 12.64 11.02 -5.53
N THR A 80 11.77 12.02 -5.71
CA THR A 80 10.89 12.50 -4.63
C THR A 80 9.89 11.45 -4.17
N THR A 81 9.45 10.55 -5.05
CA THR A 81 8.43 9.54 -4.72
C THR A 81 9.03 8.27 -4.12
N TYR A 82 10.12 7.76 -4.68
CA TYR A 82 10.72 6.49 -4.30
C TYR A 82 12.03 6.64 -3.52
N GLY A 83 12.76 7.74 -3.70
CA GLY A 83 14.10 7.93 -3.12
C GLY A 83 15.12 6.93 -3.66
N ASP A 84 16.00 6.48 -2.77
CA ASP A 84 17.06 5.49 -3.09
C ASP A 84 16.58 4.03 -2.95
N GLU A 85 15.35 3.82 -2.46
CA GLU A 85 14.79 2.50 -2.25
C GLU A 85 14.18 1.92 -3.54
N PRO A 86 14.16 0.58 -3.70
CA PRO A 86 13.51 -0.03 -4.85
C PRO A 86 11.99 0.20 -4.81
N VAL A 87 11.39 0.34 -6.00
CA VAL A 87 9.97 0.71 -6.20
C VAL A 87 8.98 -0.10 -5.35
N TRP A 88 9.26 -1.38 -5.15
CA TRP A 88 8.37 -2.31 -4.44
C TRP A 88 8.49 -2.27 -2.91
N LYS A 89 9.48 -1.57 -2.34
CA LYS A 89 9.74 -1.56 -0.89
C LYS A 89 8.62 -0.89 -0.10
N GLN A 90 8.14 0.25 -0.58
CA GLN A 90 7.06 1.02 0.03
C GLN A 90 5.68 0.35 -0.11
N TYR A 91 5.59 -0.74 -0.88
CA TYR A 91 4.33 -1.39 -1.17
C TYR A 91 4.01 -2.51 -0.17
N ARG A 92 2.81 -2.43 0.42
CA ARG A 92 2.26 -3.48 1.27
C ARG A 92 0.93 -3.98 0.73
N ARG A 93 0.83 -5.30 0.55
CA ARG A 93 -0.40 -5.95 0.09
C ARG A 93 -1.33 -6.25 1.24
N ASN A 94 -2.61 -5.95 1.06
CA ASN A 94 -3.66 -6.33 2.00
C ASN A 94 -3.99 -7.83 1.81
N HIS A 95 -3.86 -8.61 2.89
CA HIS A 95 -4.29 -10.00 2.97
C HIS A 95 -4.83 -10.29 4.37
N LYS A 96 -5.61 -11.37 4.50
CA LYS A 96 -6.14 -11.81 5.79
C LYS A 96 -5.08 -12.62 6.55
N GLY A 97 -4.99 -12.42 7.85
CA GLY A 97 -4.11 -13.18 8.74
C GLY A 97 -2.64 -12.73 8.71
N ALA A 98 -1.81 -13.40 9.52
CA ALA A 98 -0.39 -13.09 9.65
C ALA A 98 0.42 -13.45 8.41
N PHE A 99 0.08 -14.56 7.75
CA PHE A 99 0.80 -15.06 6.59
C PHE A 99 0.10 -14.68 5.28
N PRO A 100 0.83 -14.12 4.29
CA PRO A 100 0.26 -13.85 2.98
C PRO A 100 -0.03 -15.15 2.23
N PRO A 101 -0.98 -15.14 1.27
CA PRO A 101 -1.16 -16.27 0.37
C PRO A 101 0.13 -16.51 -0.44
N LEU A 102 0.47 -17.78 -0.67
CA LEU A 102 1.69 -18.19 -1.38
C LEU A 102 1.85 -17.53 -2.76
N LYS A 103 0.74 -17.29 -3.46
CA LYS A 103 0.72 -16.68 -4.79
C LYS A 103 0.07 -15.29 -4.75
N THR A 104 0.62 -14.38 -5.55
CA THR A 104 -0.01 -13.07 -5.76
C THR A 104 -1.27 -13.16 -6.62
N ARG A 105 -2.04 -12.08 -6.72
CA ARG A 105 -3.21 -12.02 -7.62
C ARG A 105 -2.77 -12.18 -9.09
N LYS A 106 -3.65 -12.73 -9.94
CA LYS A 106 -3.37 -12.92 -11.37
C LYS A 106 -3.01 -11.60 -12.08
N THR A 107 -3.89 -10.60 -11.99
CA THR A 107 -3.68 -9.27 -12.58
C THR A 107 -4.26 -8.18 -11.68
N CYS A 108 -3.72 -6.95 -11.76
CA CYS A 108 -4.36 -5.75 -11.18
C CYS A 108 -5.30 -5.07 -12.19
N ILE A 109 -4.94 -5.12 -13.47
CA ILE A 109 -5.66 -4.51 -14.59
C ILE A 109 -6.57 -5.56 -15.22
N ARG A 110 -7.84 -5.19 -15.46
CA ARG A 110 -8.84 -6.00 -16.17
C ARG A 110 -9.60 -5.09 -17.12
N ALA A 111 -9.78 -5.52 -18.37
CA ALA A 111 -10.45 -4.73 -19.41
C ALA A 111 -9.93 -3.28 -19.52
N GLY A 112 -8.60 -3.09 -19.47
CA GLY A 112 -7.98 -1.76 -19.57
C GLY A 112 -8.19 -0.84 -18.35
N LYS A 113 -8.77 -1.35 -17.25
CA LYS A 113 -9.06 -0.56 -16.04
C LYS A 113 -8.43 -1.15 -14.79
N ILE A 114 -8.07 -0.31 -13.83
CA ILE A 114 -7.52 -0.78 -12.54
C ILE A 114 -8.68 -1.31 -11.69
N SER A 115 -8.86 -2.63 -11.74
CA SER A 115 -9.92 -3.33 -11.01
C SER A 115 -9.69 -3.42 -9.50
N THR A 116 -8.49 -3.15 -9.00
CA THR A 116 -8.17 -3.30 -7.58
C THR A 116 -7.98 -1.96 -6.88
N GLY A 117 -8.50 -1.80 -5.66
CA GLY A 117 -8.27 -0.59 -4.86
C GLY A 117 -6.82 -0.34 -4.45
N ASN A 118 -6.03 -1.40 -4.23
CA ASN A 118 -4.60 -1.32 -3.93
C ASN A 118 -3.79 -2.04 -5.05
N PRO A 119 -3.50 -1.39 -6.20
CA PRO A 119 -2.77 -1.97 -7.32
C PRO A 119 -1.30 -2.29 -6.98
N CYS A 120 -0.62 -3.07 -7.83
CA CYS A 120 0.80 -3.38 -7.64
C CYS A 120 1.70 -2.15 -7.88
N PRO A 121 2.96 -2.12 -7.41
CA PRO A 121 3.87 -0.99 -7.62
C PRO A 121 4.07 -0.60 -9.10
N ILE A 122 4.11 -1.59 -9.98
CA ILE A 122 4.21 -1.41 -11.44
C ILE A 122 2.85 -1.07 -12.10
N CYS A 123 1.75 -1.35 -11.41
CA CYS A 123 0.41 -1.19 -11.94
C CYS A 123 -0.25 0.13 -11.51
N ARG A 124 0.31 0.79 -10.47
CA ARG A 124 -0.17 2.06 -9.93
C ARG A 124 0.43 3.26 -10.66
N ASP A 125 1.63 3.06 -11.19
CA ASP A 125 2.46 4.06 -11.84
C ASP A 125 2.68 3.60 -13.28
N GLU A 126 2.29 4.45 -14.20
CA GLU A 126 2.22 4.16 -15.62
C GLU A 126 3.59 4.27 -16.30
N TYR A 127 4.45 5.13 -15.77
CA TYR A 127 5.79 5.37 -16.31
C TYR A 127 6.76 4.23 -16.00
N LEU A 128 6.38 3.25 -15.19
CA LEU A 128 7.20 2.09 -14.86
C LEU A 128 6.95 0.95 -15.86
N VAL A 129 7.64 1.03 -17.00
CA VAL A 129 7.46 0.09 -18.11
C VAL A 129 8.53 -1.02 -18.05
N LEU A 130 8.07 -2.28 -17.99
CA LEU A 130 8.93 -3.47 -17.96
C LEU A 130 9.39 -3.84 -19.38
N LYS A 131 10.58 -3.38 -19.78
CA LYS A 131 11.22 -3.69 -21.06
C LYS A 131 12.72 -3.93 -20.85
N ALA A 132 13.33 -4.70 -21.76
CA ALA A 132 14.74 -5.10 -21.65
C ALA A 132 15.71 -3.91 -21.67
N GLU A 133 15.39 -2.84 -22.39
CA GLU A 133 16.22 -1.61 -22.45
C GLU A 133 16.27 -0.86 -21.10
N ASN A 134 15.24 -1.01 -20.25
CA ASN A 134 15.16 -0.29 -18.98
C ASN A 134 15.92 -1.03 -17.88
N VAL A 135 17.25 -1.03 -17.99
CA VAL A 135 18.17 -1.75 -17.10
C VAL A 135 18.08 -1.23 -15.66
N GLU A 136 17.92 0.08 -15.47
CA GLU A 136 17.83 0.70 -14.14
C GLU A 136 16.63 0.17 -13.35
N LEU A 137 15.47 -0.01 -14.01
CA LEU A 137 14.29 -0.60 -13.38
C LEU A 137 14.47 -2.10 -13.12
N LEU A 138 14.95 -2.86 -14.12
CA LEU A 138 15.08 -4.31 -14.01
C LEU A 138 16.05 -4.73 -12.90
N LYS A 139 17.14 -3.99 -12.71
CA LYS A 139 18.12 -4.23 -11.63
C LYS A 139 17.47 -4.23 -10.24
N GLN A 140 16.43 -3.41 -10.01
CA GLN A 140 15.73 -3.36 -8.72
C GLN A 140 14.98 -4.66 -8.37
N PHE A 141 14.71 -5.50 -9.36
CA PHE A 141 14.03 -6.78 -9.20
C PHE A 141 14.97 -7.98 -9.19
N ILE A 142 16.29 -7.74 -9.24
CA ILE A 142 17.32 -8.77 -9.20
C ILE A 142 18.05 -8.66 -7.86
N SER A 143 18.32 -9.81 -7.23
CA SER A 143 19.15 -9.87 -6.03
C SER A 143 20.59 -9.45 -6.37
N PRO A 144 21.19 -8.46 -5.68
CA PRO A 144 22.56 -8.03 -5.96
C PRO A 144 23.61 -9.10 -5.62
N HIS A 145 23.28 -10.04 -4.72
CA HIS A 145 24.22 -11.08 -4.28
C HIS A 145 24.07 -12.38 -5.07
N THR A 146 22.84 -12.72 -5.49
CA THR A 146 22.55 -14.02 -6.13
C THR A 146 22.38 -13.90 -7.63
N GLY A 147 22.13 -12.70 -8.17
CA GLY A 147 21.74 -12.52 -9.58
C GLY A 147 20.37 -13.11 -9.94
N ALA A 148 19.67 -13.70 -8.96
CA ALA A 148 18.35 -14.30 -9.14
C ALA A 148 17.24 -13.24 -9.10
N THR A 149 16.21 -13.42 -9.91
CA THR A 149 15.03 -12.56 -9.91
C THR A 149 14.20 -12.77 -8.64
N LEU A 150 13.78 -11.67 -8.01
CA LEU A 150 12.96 -11.69 -6.81
C LEU A 150 11.57 -12.26 -7.13
N SER A 151 11.07 -13.12 -6.25
CA SER A 151 9.74 -13.72 -6.42
C SER A 151 8.62 -12.67 -6.30
N SER A 152 7.49 -12.94 -6.96
CA SER A 152 6.31 -12.08 -6.85
C SER A 152 5.79 -11.90 -5.42
N SER A 153 6.04 -12.85 -4.52
CA SER A 153 5.63 -12.77 -3.12
C SER A 153 6.44 -11.75 -2.32
N VAL A 154 7.72 -11.54 -2.67
CA VAL A 154 8.58 -10.53 -2.05
C VAL A 154 8.26 -9.14 -2.60
N THR A 155 8.17 -9.03 -3.92
CA THR A 155 7.97 -7.74 -4.62
C THR A 155 6.51 -7.26 -4.62
N GLY A 156 5.55 -8.14 -4.33
CA GLY A 156 4.13 -7.80 -4.28
C GLY A 156 3.47 -7.52 -5.64
N ILE A 157 4.16 -7.78 -6.74
CA ILE A 157 3.63 -7.60 -8.10
C ILE A 157 2.60 -8.67 -8.47
N CYS A 158 1.68 -8.34 -9.38
CA CYS A 158 0.73 -9.33 -9.90
C CYS A 158 1.42 -10.34 -10.81
N GLN A 159 0.86 -11.55 -10.92
CA GLN A 159 1.48 -12.65 -11.66
C GLN A 159 1.72 -12.31 -13.13
N LYS A 160 0.81 -11.58 -13.78
CA LYS A 160 0.99 -11.14 -15.17
C LYS A 160 2.24 -10.26 -15.34
N ARG A 161 2.37 -9.20 -14.52
CA ARG A 161 3.56 -8.33 -14.56
C ARG A 161 4.83 -9.08 -14.16
N HIS A 162 4.75 -10.07 -13.27
CA HIS A 162 5.91 -10.91 -12.93
C HIS A 162 6.38 -11.76 -14.11
N LYS A 163 5.47 -12.32 -14.91
CA LYS A 163 5.85 -13.04 -16.13
C LYS A 163 6.49 -12.11 -17.16
N GLU A 164 5.92 -10.92 -17.34
CA GLU A 164 6.49 -9.88 -18.21
C GLU A 164 7.91 -9.48 -17.75
N LEU A 165 8.12 -9.36 -16.44
CA LEU A 165 9.43 -9.10 -15.84
C LEU A 165 10.45 -10.21 -16.15
N LEU A 166 10.06 -11.47 -15.99
CA LEU A 166 10.95 -12.61 -16.27
C LEU A 166 11.39 -12.62 -17.74
N VAL A 167 10.44 -12.45 -18.67
CA VAL A 167 10.73 -12.35 -20.10
C VAL A 167 11.64 -11.15 -20.40
N ALA A 168 11.38 -9.99 -19.80
CA ALA A 168 12.23 -8.81 -20.01
C ALA A 168 13.66 -9.01 -19.49
N ILE A 169 13.84 -9.71 -18.37
CA ILE A 169 15.16 -10.04 -17.82
C ILE A 169 15.88 -11.05 -18.70
N GLU A 170 15.20 -12.11 -19.16
CA GLU A 170 15.77 -13.09 -20.09
C GLU A 170 16.26 -12.41 -21.37
N ILE A 171 15.41 -11.59 -22.00
CA ILE A 171 15.80 -10.81 -23.19
C ILE A 171 16.98 -9.86 -22.89
N ALA A 172 17.00 -9.22 -21.71
CA ALA A 172 18.09 -8.33 -21.32
C ALA A 172 19.41 -9.09 -21.10
N LYS A 173 19.36 -10.33 -20.60
CA LYS A 173 20.52 -11.21 -20.47
C LYS A 173 21.02 -11.66 -21.85
N ASP A 174 20.12 -12.08 -22.74
CA ASP A 174 20.46 -12.50 -24.10
C ASP A 174 21.10 -11.37 -24.91
N ARG A 175 20.63 -10.13 -24.72
CA ARG A 175 21.21 -8.94 -25.36
C ARG A 175 22.50 -8.45 -24.69
N GLY A 176 22.91 -9.03 -23.56
CA GLY A 176 24.08 -8.58 -22.79
C GLY A 176 23.90 -7.23 -22.10
N LEU A 177 22.66 -6.77 -21.87
CA LEU A 177 22.36 -5.51 -21.17
C LEU A 177 22.53 -5.64 -19.65
N ILE A 178 22.29 -6.86 -19.12
CA ILE A 178 22.46 -7.19 -17.71
C ILE A 178 23.55 -8.25 -17.61
N THR A 179 24.56 -8.00 -16.78
CA THR A 179 25.62 -8.96 -16.47
C THR A 179 25.07 -10.06 -15.55
N PHE A 180 25.41 -11.30 -15.84
CA PHE A 180 25.11 -12.45 -15.00
C PHE A 180 26.31 -13.40 -15.02
N ASP A 181 26.47 -14.17 -13.95
CA ASP A 181 27.48 -15.21 -13.88
C ASP A 181 27.03 -16.39 -14.75
N VAL A 182 27.90 -16.83 -15.67
CA VAL A 182 27.65 -17.92 -16.65
C VAL A 182 28.29 -19.22 -16.16
#